data_AF-A0A5B1CCU0-F1
#
_entry.id   AF-A0A5B1CCU0-F1
#
_cell.length_a   1.000
_cell.length_b   1.000
_cell.length_c   1.000
_cell.angle_alpha   90.00
_cell.angle_beta   90.00
_cell.angle_gamma   90.00
#
_symmetry.space_group_name_H-M   'P 1'
#
loop_
_entity.id
_entity.type
_entity.pdbx_description
1 polymer ?
#
loop_
_entity_poly.entity_id
_entity_poly.type
_entity_poly.pdbx_seq_one_letter_code
_entity_poly.pdbx_strand_id
1 'polypeptide(L)'
;MKLSEWTRIAKSINADIAGLTLASRLRNDVRNSIQQSADDPTEEHFIDEDSFGHSLFEPFRSQHGGAEIKVWKTHRAGLQCSDIAGADLYYEIADRAYVLVQYKKPTKSGRIARDAEQLTTLKNACPVTCPPPHRFRCGSWFTICEPDNRSYFTACEADAIFGQYNSRKAEYFINGLTKEQFLHDFGAAIIGARTEAIDIESYRKSAIAENRVVVNAVRQ
;
A
#
# COMPACT_ATOMS: atom_id res chain seq x y z
N MET A 1 -21.42 2.52 -29.67
CA MET A 1 -20.30 2.10 -28.78
C MET A 1 -19.82 0.72 -29.22
N LYS A 2 -18.51 0.50 -29.40
CA LYS A 2 -17.99 -0.76 -29.99
C LYS A 2 -17.90 -1.87 -28.94
N LEU A 3 -18.09 -3.14 -29.33
CA LEU A 3 -18.01 -4.32 -28.44
C LEU A 3 -16.71 -4.36 -27.61
N SER A 4 -15.59 -3.95 -28.21
CA SER A 4 -14.27 -3.84 -27.56
C SER A 4 -14.23 -2.84 -26.40
N GLU A 5 -15.03 -1.78 -26.48
CA GLU A 5 -15.13 -0.72 -25.48
C GLU A 5 -15.88 -1.23 -24.25
N TRP A 6 -16.98 -1.96 -24.47
CA TRP A 6 -17.72 -2.67 -23.42
C TRP A 6 -16.86 -3.72 -22.72
N THR A 7 -16.08 -4.52 -23.47
CA THR A 7 -15.18 -5.52 -22.86
C THR A 7 -14.12 -4.87 -21.98
N ARG A 8 -13.59 -3.70 -22.37
CA ARG A 8 -12.62 -2.95 -21.56
C ARG A 8 -13.24 -2.41 -20.27
N ILE A 9 -14.44 -1.84 -20.37
CA ILE A 9 -15.18 -1.33 -19.21
C ILE A 9 -15.53 -2.48 -18.25
N ALA A 10 -16.07 -3.58 -18.76
CA ALA A 10 -16.41 -4.75 -17.97
C ALA A 10 -15.17 -5.36 -17.27
N LYS A 11 -14.02 -5.42 -17.97
CA LYS A 11 -12.76 -5.85 -17.35
C LYS A 11 -12.30 -4.92 -16.22
N SER A 12 -12.43 -3.60 -16.40
CA SER A 12 -12.09 -2.63 -15.34
C SER A 12 -13.03 -2.77 -14.14
N ILE A 13 -14.34 -2.87 -14.37
CA ILE A 13 -15.33 -3.04 -13.30
C ILE A 13 -15.11 -4.34 -12.54
N ASN A 14 -14.84 -5.45 -13.25
CA ASN A 14 -14.58 -6.73 -12.60
C ASN A 14 -13.28 -6.72 -11.78
N ALA A 15 -12.23 -6.02 -12.25
CA ALA A 15 -11.02 -5.81 -11.48
C ALA A 15 -11.28 -4.98 -10.22
N ASP A 16 -12.14 -3.95 -10.32
CA ASP A 16 -12.53 -3.12 -9.19
C ASP A 16 -13.37 -3.93 -8.18
N ILE A 17 -14.34 -4.76 -8.63
CA ILE A 17 -15.16 -5.62 -7.74
C ILE A 17 -14.33 -6.71 -7.06
N ALA A 18 -13.47 -7.41 -7.82
CA ALA A 18 -12.55 -8.40 -7.26
C ALA A 18 -11.65 -7.73 -6.22
N GLY A 19 -11.23 -6.50 -6.52
CA GLY A 19 -10.43 -5.71 -5.61
C GLY A 19 -11.15 -5.32 -4.32
N LEU A 20 -12.40 -4.86 -4.42
CA LEU A 20 -13.24 -4.54 -3.27
C LEU A 20 -13.49 -5.78 -2.38
N THR A 21 -13.65 -6.95 -2.98
CA THR A 21 -13.88 -8.21 -2.26
C THR A 21 -12.61 -8.65 -1.51
N LEU A 22 -11.44 -8.58 -2.16
CA LEU A 22 -10.16 -8.89 -1.53
C LEU A 22 -9.84 -7.88 -0.41
N ALA A 23 -10.06 -6.60 -0.67
CA ALA A 23 -9.92 -5.51 0.30
C ALA A 23 -10.75 -5.77 1.56
N SER A 24 -12.02 -6.15 1.39
CA SER A 24 -12.94 -6.43 2.49
C SER A 24 -12.48 -7.62 3.34
N ARG A 25 -11.98 -8.69 2.70
CA ARG A 25 -11.45 -9.87 3.41
C ARG A 25 -10.20 -9.51 4.21
N LEU A 26 -9.23 -8.87 3.56
CA LEU A 26 -8.00 -8.45 4.22
C LEU A 26 -8.26 -7.48 5.37
N ARG A 27 -9.18 -6.53 5.23
CA ARG A 27 -9.57 -5.63 6.34
C ARG A 27 -10.12 -6.39 7.54
N ASN A 28 -10.93 -7.42 7.30
CA ASN A 28 -11.45 -8.27 8.36
C ASN A 28 -10.34 -9.10 9.01
N ASP A 29 -9.42 -9.64 8.22
CA ASP A 29 -8.27 -10.40 8.74
C ASP A 29 -7.35 -9.51 9.58
N VAL A 30 -7.08 -8.28 9.12
CA VAL A 30 -6.35 -7.24 9.88
C VAL A 30 -7.03 -6.95 11.21
N ARG A 31 -8.34 -6.66 11.18
CA ARG A 31 -9.11 -6.34 12.39
C ARG A 31 -9.15 -7.51 13.39
N ASN A 32 -9.32 -8.74 12.89
CA ASN A 32 -9.37 -9.94 13.73
C ASN A 32 -8.01 -10.26 14.36
N SER A 33 -6.92 -10.11 13.61
CA SER A 33 -5.56 -10.33 14.13
C SER A 33 -5.17 -9.26 15.14
N ILE A 34 -5.56 -7.99 14.93
CA ILE A 34 -5.39 -6.91 15.91
C ILE A 34 -6.09 -7.25 17.22
N GLN A 35 -7.28 -7.87 17.19
CA GLN A 35 -8.02 -8.22 18.42
C GLN A 35 -7.40 -9.35 19.26
N GLN A 36 -6.42 -10.11 18.74
CA GLN A 36 -5.95 -11.36 19.38
C GLN A 36 -4.62 -11.29 20.16
N SER A 37 -3.88 -10.16 20.17
CA SER A 37 -2.45 -10.17 20.57
C SER A 37 -2.07 -9.09 21.59
N ALA A 38 -1.84 -9.45 22.87
CA ALA A 38 -1.72 -8.48 23.98
C ALA A 38 -0.41 -8.45 24.83
N ASP A 39 0.62 -9.30 24.66
CA ASP A 39 1.54 -9.54 25.80
C ASP A 39 3.09 -9.39 25.67
N ASP A 40 3.78 -8.98 24.57
CA ASP A 40 5.27 -8.70 24.64
C ASP A 40 5.95 -7.94 23.42
N PRO A 41 6.99 -7.05 23.55
CA PRO A 41 7.64 -6.27 22.42
C PRO A 41 9.17 -6.43 22.05
N THR A 42 9.58 -6.40 20.74
CA THR A 42 10.86 -5.84 20.14
C THR A 42 10.85 -5.73 18.55
N GLU A 43 11.97 -5.26 17.91
CA GLU A 43 12.19 -4.76 16.50
C GLU A 43 11.40 -3.50 16.10
N GLU A 44 11.09 -2.69 17.09
CA GLU A 44 10.02 -1.72 16.94
C GLU A 44 10.45 -0.33 16.49
N HIS A 45 11.70 0.10 16.67
CA HIS A 45 12.06 1.52 16.57
C HIS A 45 11.73 2.23 15.24
N PHE A 46 11.80 1.55 14.09
CA PHE A 46 11.46 2.16 12.80
C PHE A 46 9.95 2.11 12.50
N ILE A 47 9.27 1.10 13.01
CA ILE A 47 7.82 0.95 12.95
C ILE A 47 7.17 1.93 13.95
N ASP A 48 7.78 2.10 15.12
CA ASP A 48 7.46 3.07 16.18
C ASP A 48 7.63 4.50 15.72
N GLU A 49 8.60 4.81 14.87
CA GLU A 49 8.78 6.17 14.34
C GLU A 49 7.63 6.55 13.39
N ASP A 50 7.07 5.57 12.66
CA ASP A 50 5.90 5.76 11.80
C ASP A 50 4.56 5.62 12.51
N SER A 51 4.53 4.92 13.64
CA SER A 51 3.34 4.72 14.47
C SER A 51 3.41 5.41 15.84
N PHE A 52 4.38 6.30 16.07
CA PHE A 52 4.68 7.00 17.33
C PHE A 52 4.52 6.20 18.63
N GLY A 53 5.02 4.95 18.69
CA GLY A 53 4.96 4.13 19.91
C GLY A 53 3.53 3.80 20.39
N HIS A 54 2.54 3.89 19.51
CA HIS A 54 1.14 3.62 19.85
C HIS A 54 0.79 2.12 19.84
N SER A 55 -0.20 1.80 20.67
CA SER A 55 -0.81 0.48 20.85
C SER A 55 -1.21 -0.18 19.53
N LEU A 56 -1.02 -1.50 19.40
CA LEU A 56 -1.49 -2.30 18.24
C LEU A 56 -3.00 -2.16 17.99
N PHE A 57 -3.74 -1.84 19.06
CA PHE A 57 -5.20 -1.76 19.03
C PHE A 57 -5.72 -0.39 18.58
N GLU A 58 -4.87 0.64 18.57
CA GLU A 58 -5.25 2.00 18.24
C GLU A 58 -4.42 2.53 17.05
N PRO A 59 -5.06 2.91 15.93
CA PRO A 59 -4.33 3.47 14.83
C PRO A 59 -3.70 4.81 15.20
N PHE A 60 -2.47 5.01 14.75
CA PHE A 60 -1.92 6.36 14.66
C PHE A 60 -2.69 7.14 13.58
N ARG A 61 -3.06 8.38 13.90
CA ARG A 61 -3.84 9.24 13.01
C ARG A 61 -2.99 10.43 12.59
N SER A 62 -2.84 10.58 11.29
CA SER A 62 -2.14 11.72 10.69
C SER A 62 -3.04 12.41 9.66
N GLN A 63 -2.84 13.71 9.49
CA GLN A 63 -3.58 14.51 8.50
C GLN A 63 -2.66 14.81 7.32
N HIS A 64 -2.99 14.28 6.15
CA HIS A 64 -2.25 14.53 4.91
C HIS A 64 -3.23 14.80 3.77
N GLY A 65 -3.03 15.89 3.04
CA GLY A 65 -3.90 16.24 1.90
C GLY A 65 -5.38 16.44 2.26
N GLY A 66 -5.69 16.78 3.52
CA GLY A 66 -7.07 16.93 4.02
C GLY A 66 -7.78 15.61 4.34
N ALA A 67 -7.08 14.48 4.34
CA ALA A 67 -7.58 13.18 4.76
C ALA A 67 -6.93 12.70 6.06
N GLU A 68 -7.72 12.06 6.92
CA GLU A 68 -7.20 11.31 8.06
C GLU A 68 -6.65 9.97 7.56
N ILE A 69 -5.33 9.80 7.63
CA ILE A 69 -4.66 8.54 7.42
C ILE A 69 -4.50 7.86 8.77
N LYS A 70 -5.08 6.67 8.88
CA LYS A 70 -4.94 5.76 10.01
C LYS A 70 -3.86 4.74 9.69
N VAL A 71 -2.94 4.51 10.60
CA VAL A 71 -1.82 3.58 10.44
C VAL A 71 -1.84 2.56 11.57
N TRP A 72 -1.81 1.28 11.22
CA TRP A 72 -1.72 0.15 12.15
C TRP A 72 -0.45 -0.63 11.86
N LYS A 73 0.17 -1.17 12.90
CA LYS A 73 1.23 -2.18 12.73
C LYS A 73 0.60 -3.55 12.51
N THR A 74 1.16 -4.34 11.60
CA THR A 74 0.64 -5.68 11.26
C THR A 74 1.53 -6.82 11.74
N HIS A 75 2.70 -6.55 12.29
CA HIS A 75 3.55 -7.56 12.91
C HIS A 75 4.32 -7.04 14.14
N ARG A 76 4.83 -7.97 14.96
CA ARG A 76 5.87 -7.73 15.98
C ARG A 76 6.85 -8.91 16.00
N ALA A 77 8.16 -8.64 16.03
CA ALA A 77 9.14 -9.68 16.30
C ALA A 77 8.99 -10.17 17.76
N GLY A 78 8.85 -11.49 17.96
CA GLY A 78 8.74 -12.13 19.28
C GLY A 78 7.34 -12.65 19.65
N LEU A 79 6.30 -12.25 18.93
CA LEU A 79 4.97 -12.85 19.03
C LEU A 79 4.76 -13.82 17.87
N GLN A 80 4.07 -14.94 18.09
CA GLN A 80 3.58 -15.83 17.01
C GLN A 80 2.47 -15.18 16.17
N CYS A 81 2.53 -13.87 15.96
CA CYS A 81 1.68 -13.16 15.01
C CYS A 81 2.40 -13.19 13.67
N SER A 82 1.95 -14.07 12.79
CA SER A 82 2.37 -14.06 11.39
C SER A 82 2.00 -12.71 10.78
N ASP A 83 2.92 -12.11 10.01
CA ASP A 83 2.64 -10.90 9.23
C ASP A 83 1.30 -11.01 8.49
N ILE A 84 0.48 -9.97 8.62
CA ILE A 84 -0.79 -9.94 7.88
C ILE A 84 -0.47 -9.66 6.43
N ALA A 85 -0.60 -10.70 5.61
CA ALA A 85 -0.26 -10.66 4.20
C ALA A 85 1.19 -10.21 3.90
N GLY A 86 2.16 -10.52 4.77
CA GLY A 86 3.57 -10.16 4.55
C GLY A 86 3.87 -8.67 4.66
N ALA A 87 2.98 -7.90 5.30
CA ALA A 87 3.12 -6.47 5.54
C ALA A 87 3.52 -6.18 6.98
N ASP A 88 4.11 -5.01 7.16
CA ASP A 88 4.60 -4.52 8.47
C ASP A 88 3.72 -3.39 8.99
N LEU A 89 3.20 -2.57 8.08
CA LEU A 89 2.21 -1.53 8.35
C LEU A 89 1.01 -1.66 7.41
N TYR A 90 -0.16 -1.30 7.94
CA TYR A 90 -1.39 -1.10 7.19
C TYR A 90 -1.80 0.37 7.32
N TYR A 91 -2.01 1.06 6.20
CA TYR A 91 -2.56 2.41 6.18
C TYR A 91 -3.97 2.36 5.61
N GLU A 92 -4.88 3.17 6.17
CA GLU A 92 -6.25 3.33 5.68
C GLU A 92 -6.65 4.79 5.70
N ILE A 93 -7.41 5.20 4.70
CA ILE A 93 -8.17 6.44 4.72
C ILE A 93 -9.62 6.05 4.82
N ALA A 94 -10.25 6.34 5.97
CA ALA A 94 -11.66 6.10 6.33
C ALA A 94 -12.50 5.40 5.24
N ASP A 95 -12.39 4.09 5.13
CA ASP A 95 -13.16 3.24 4.20
C ASP A 95 -13.01 3.55 2.69
N ARG A 96 -12.11 4.46 2.28
CA ARG A 96 -11.87 4.85 0.88
C ARG A 96 -10.75 4.07 0.20
N ALA A 97 -9.61 3.95 0.88
CA ALA A 97 -8.44 3.28 0.34
C ALA A 97 -7.57 2.72 1.46
N TYR A 98 -6.82 1.67 1.14
CA TYR A 98 -5.79 1.11 2.01
C TYR A 98 -4.49 0.80 1.27
N VAL A 99 -3.42 0.71 2.05
CA VAL A 99 -2.17 0.09 1.63
C VAL A 99 -1.63 -0.82 2.73
N LEU A 100 -0.97 -1.89 2.31
CA LEU A 100 -0.10 -2.75 3.09
C LEU A 100 1.33 -2.41 2.69
N VAL A 101 2.18 -2.11 3.66
CA VAL A 101 3.58 -1.73 3.42
C VAL A 101 4.51 -2.70 4.14
N GLN A 102 5.40 -3.32 3.39
CA GLN A 102 6.53 -4.08 3.92
C GLN A 102 7.78 -3.20 3.95
N TYR A 103 8.41 -3.11 5.10
CA TYR A 103 9.61 -2.34 5.39
C TYR A 103 10.83 -3.25 5.27
N LYS A 104 11.85 -2.78 4.56
CA LYS A 104 13.16 -3.43 4.54
C LYS A 104 14.25 -2.44 4.85
N LYS A 105 15.13 -2.84 5.75
CA LYS A 105 16.36 -2.09 6.05
C LYS A 105 17.51 -2.68 5.23
N PRO A 106 18.38 -1.85 4.64
CA PRO A 106 19.63 -2.35 4.08
C PRO A 106 20.49 -3.00 5.17
N THR A 107 21.13 -4.11 4.84
CA THR A 107 22.18 -4.70 5.68
C THR A 107 23.37 -3.74 5.80
N LYS A 108 24.34 -4.07 6.66
CA LYS A 108 25.60 -3.31 6.78
C LYS A 108 26.37 -3.17 5.46
N SER A 109 26.13 -4.05 4.48
CA SER A 109 26.73 -3.98 3.14
C SER A 109 25.85 -3.23 2.12
N GLY A 110 24.81 -2.53 2.58
CA GLY A 110 23.89 -1.76 1.74
C GLY A 110 22.99 -2.63 0.87
N ARG A 111 22.73 -3.88 1.26
CA ARG A 111 21.90 -4.83 0.49
C ARG A 111 20.53 -4.99 1.12
N ILE A 112 19.50 -5.00 0.29
CA ILE A 112 18.12 -5.28 0.64
C ILE A 112 17.85 -6.76 0.38
N ALA A 113 17.31 -7.48 1.36
CA ALA A 113 16.83 -8.85 1.19
C ALA A 113 15.46 -8.86 0.50
N ARG A 114 15.22 -9.84 -0.37
CA ARG A 114 13.94 -9.99 -1.09
C ARG A 114 12.84 -10.56 -0.19
N ASP A 115 13.20 -11.53 0.64
CA ASP A 115 12.27 -12.37 1.42
C ASP A 115 11.11 -12.87 0.55
N ALA A 116 11.48 -13.71 -0.43
CA ALA A 116 10.64 -14.04 -1.59
C ALA A 116 9.24 -14.55 -1.23
N GLU A 117 9.11 -15.34 -0.17
CA GLU A 117 7.81 -15.81 0.33
C GLU A 117 6.96 -14.65 0.84
N GLN A 118 7.51 -13.81 1.72
CA GLN A 118 6.84 -12.64 2.29
C GLN A 118 6.44 -11.64 1.19
N LEU A 119 7.33 -11.34 0.25
CA LEU A 119 7.06 -10.46 -0.89
C LEU A 119 5.99 -11.05 -1.82
N THR A 120 5.97 -12.38 -2.01
CA THR A 120 4.94 -13.05 -2.80
C THR A 120 3.57 -12.96 -2.12
N THR A 121 3.52 -13.19 -0.81
CA THR A 121 2.30 -13.03 0.01
C THR A 121 1.78 -11.59 -0.09
N LEU A 122 2.67 -10.61 0.06
CA LEU A 122 2.34 -9.20 -0.06
C LEU A 122 1.79 -8.85 -1.44
N LYS A 123 2.42 -9.33 -2.53
CA LYS A 123 1.92 -9.14 -3.89
C LYS A 123 0.54 -9.76 -4.11
N ASN A 124 0.31 -10.94 -3.55
CA ASN A 124 -0.97 -11.64 -3.69
C ASN A 124 -2.11 -10.94 -2.94
N ALA A 125 -1.79 -10.09 -1.97
CA ALA A 125 -2.77 -9.22 -1.30
C ALA A 125 -3.14 -7.97 -2.11
N CYS A 126 -2.47 -7.74 -3.25
CA CYS A 126 -2.81 -6.66 -4.15
C CYS A 126 -4.09 -6.99 -4.93
N PRO A 127 -5.15 -6.18 -4.82
CA PRO A 127 -6.45 -6.47 -5.43
C PRO A 127 -6.47 -6.42 -6.95
N VAL A 128 -5.49 -5.74 -7.55
CA VAL A 128 -5.37 -5.57 -9.00
C VAL A 128 -4.03 -6.16 -9.40
N THR A 129 -4.01 -6.93 -10.50
CA THR A 129 -2.74 -7.33 -11.10
C THR A 129 -1.93 -6.07 -11.38
N CYS A 130 -0.74 -5.95 -10.79
CA CYS A 130 0.09 -4.75 -10.86
C CYS A 130 1.25 -4.97 -11.85
N PRO A 131 1.02 -4.85 -13.18
CA PRO A 131 2.12 -4.76 -14.12
C PRO A 131 2.78 -3.38 -13.97
N PRO A 132 4.12 -3.29 -13.93
CA PRO A 132 4.81 -2.00 -14.03
C PRO A 132 4.37 -1.27 -15.31
N PRO A 133 4.13 0.06 -15.29
CA PRO A 133 4.34 1.03 -14.20
C PRO A 133 3.05 1.39 -13.44
N HIS A 134 2.04 0.50 -13.38
CA HIS A 134 0.73 0.82 -12.80
C HIS A 134 0.78 0.87 -11.27
N ARG A 135 1.21 2.02 -10.73
CA ARG A 135 1.38 2.30 -9.29
C ARG A 135 0.07 2.61 -8.55
N PHE A 136 -0.95 3.06 -9.28
CA PHE A 136 -2.08 3.81 -8.70
C PHE A 136 -3.15 2.98 -7.98
N ARG A 137 -3.23 1.66 -8.23
CA ARG A 137 -4.33 0.82 -7.70
C ARG A 137 -3.85 -0.34 -6.84
N CYS A 138 -2.54 -0.51 -6.69
CA CYS A 138 -2.03 -1.58 -5.85
C CYS A 138 -2.07 -1.14 -4.39
N GLY A 139 -2.68 -1.99 -3.55
CA GLY A 139 -2.64 -1.84 -2.11
C GLY A 139 -1.33 -2.33 -1.51
N SER A 140 -0.51 -3.08 -2.24
CA SER A 140 0.69 -3.72 -1.69
C SER A 140 1.95 -2.94 -2.06
N TRP A 141 2.69 -2.51 -1.04
CA TRP A 141 3.83 -1.61 -1.13
C TRP A 141 5.04 -2.14 -0.39
N PHE A 142 6.21 -1.79 -0.88
CA PHE A 142 7.51 -2.17 -0.36
C PHE A 142 8.31 -0.89 -0.16
N THR A 143 8.87 -0.71 1.02
CA THR A 143 9.66 0.48 1.35
C THR A 143 11.04 0.11 1.84
N ILE A 144 12.02 0.89 1.41
CA ILE A 144 13.39 0.79 1.91
C ILE A 144 13.63 1.91 2.90
N CYS A 145 14.05 1.52 4.10
CA CYS A 145 14.26 2.42 5.22
C CYS A 145 15.74 2.67 5.43
N GLU A 146 16.22 3.78 4.90
CA GLU A 146 17.48 4.38 5.29
C GLU A 146 17.21 5.55 6.26
N PRO A 147 18.16 5.90 7.16
CA PRO A 147 17.95 6.93 8.18
C PRO A 147 17.44 8.27 7.62
N ASP A 148 17.96 8.68 6.46
CA ASP A 148 17.66 9.99 5.87
C ASP A 148 16.83 9.89 4.58
N ASN A 149 16.55 8.67 4.11
CA ASN A 149 15.87 8.46 2.84
C ASN A 149 14.97 7.23 2.88
N ARG A 150 13.70 7.43 2.56
CA ARG A 150 12.73 6.34 2.45
C ARG A 150 12.18 6.33 1.04
N SER A 151 12.24 5.16 0.42
CA SER A 151 11.84 4.97 -0.97
C SER A 151 10.75 3.91 -1.05
N TYR A 152 9.55 4.33 -1.46
CA TYR A 152 8.35 3.51 -1.57
C TYR A 152 8.12 3.05 -3.00
N PHE A 153 7.84 1.76 -3.15
CA PHE A 153 7.57 1.06 -4.41
C PHE A 153 6.31 0.21 -4.26
N THR A 154 5.61 -0.10 -5.34
CA THR A 154 4.66 -1.21 -5.25
C THR A 154 5.41 -2.53 -5.05
N ALA A 155 4.77 -3.52 -4.44
CA ALA A 155 5.36 -4.84 -4.23
C ALA A 155 5.78 -5.50 -5.56
N CYS A 156 5.06 -5.22 -6.66
CA CYS A 156 5.39 -5.70 -7.99
C CYS A 156 6.60 -4.99 -8.60
N GLU A 157 6.77 -3.69 -8.37
CA GLU A 157 7.99 -2.97 -8.78
C GLU A 157 9.22 -3.48 -8.03
N ALA A 158 9.09 -3.67 -6.71
CA ALA A 158 10.16 -4.26 -5.91
C ALA A 158 10.56 -5.64 -6.41
N ASP A 159 9.57 -6.51 -6.70
CA ASP A 159 9.83 -7.84 -7.26
C ASP A 159 10.50 -7.81 -8.63
N ALA A 160 10.13 -6.85 -9.49
CA ALA A 160 10.79 -6.64 -10.78
C ALA A 160 12.26 -6.18 -10.61
N ILE A 161 12.55 -5.31 -9.65
CA ILE A 161 13.92 -4.86 -9.33
C ILE A 161 14.77 -6.04 -8.82
N PHE A 162 14.21 -6.87 -7.93
CA PHE A 162 14.88 -8.09 -7.46
C PHE A 162 15.11 -9.09 -8.60
N GLY A 163 14.11 -9.32 -9.45
CA GLY A 163 14.16 -10.33 -10.50
C GLY A 163 14.45 -11.71 -9.91
N GLN A 164 15.51 -12.35 -10.38
CA GLN A 164 15.95 -13.66 -9.87
C GLN A 164 16.84 -13.60 -8.61
N TYR A 165 17.21 -12.41 -8.15
CA TYR A 165 18.17 -12.26 -7.05
C TYR A 165 17.47 -12.21 -5.69
N ASN A 166 18.01 -12.93 -4.71
CA ASN A 166 17.52 -12.92 -3.32
C ASN A 166 17.90 -11.64 -2.55
N SER A 167 18.81 -10.83 -3.11
CA SER A 167 19.12 -9.50 -2.58
C SER A 167 19.65 -8.58 -3.67
N ARG A 168 19.47 -7.27 -3.49
CA ARG A 168 19.97 -6.20 -4.37
C ARG A 168 20.59 -5.08 -3.54
N LYS A 169 21.47 -4.26 -4.12
CA LYS A 169 21.97 -3.06 -3.44
C LYS A 169 20.88 -1.98 -3.37
N ALA A 170 20.93 -1.11 -2.36
CA ALA A 170 19.98 0.00 -2.20
C ALA A 170 19.95 0.95 -3.41
N GLU A 171 21.07 1.10 -4.13
CA GLU A 171 21.17 1.93 -5.35
C GLU A 171 20.18 1.54 -6.47
N TYR A 172 19.67 0.29 -6.48
CA TYR A 172 18.66 -0.15 -7.44
C TYR A 172 17.24 0.35 -7.10
N PHE A 173 17.08 0.99 -5.94
CA PHE A 173 15.81 1.45 -5.38
C PHE A 173 15.79 2.96 -5.14
N ILE A 174 16.51 3.74 -5.95
CA ILE A 174 16.59 5.20 -5.81
C ILE A 174 15.40 5.96 -6.41
N ASN A 175 14.60 5.31 -7.26
CA ASN A 175 13.50 5.96 -8.00
C ASN A 175 12.12 5.73 -7.36
N GLY A 176 12.10 5.43 -6.06
CA GLY A 176 10.88 5.26 -5.29
C GLY A 176 10.25 6.60 -4.92
N LEU A 177 9.01 6.59 -4.47
CA LEU A 177 8.39 7.78 -3.88
C LEU A 177 9.07 8.06 -2.54
N THR A 178 9.29 9.34 -2.23
CA THR A 178 9.65 9.72 -0.86
C THR A 178 8.48 9.45 0.08
N LYS A 179 8.73 9.37 1.40
CA LYS A 179 7.65 9.25 2.40
C LYS A 179 6.58 10.33 2.23
N GLU A 180 7.01 11.56 2.03
CA GLU A 180 6.11 12.71 1.91
C GLU A 180 5.25 12.64 0.65
N GLN A 181 5.84 12.25 -0.49
CA GLN A 181 5.10 11.99 -1.74
C GLN A 181 4.13 10.83 -1.58
N PHE A 182 4.57 9.73 -0.96
CA PHE A 182 3.73 8.57 -0.72
C PHE A 182 2.50 8.93 0.13
N LEU A 183 2.69 9.62 1.27
CA LEU A 183 1.60 10.03 2.14
C LEU A 183 0.68 11.06 1.50
N HIS A 184 1.24 12.00 0.72
CA HIS A 184 0.46 12.96 -0.05
C HIS A 184 -0.44 12.25 -1.07
N ASP A 185 0.14 11.40 -1.92
CA ASP A 185 -0.58 10.70 -2.99
C ASP A 185 -1.59 9.69 -2.41
N PHE A 186 -1.23 9.02 -1.31
CA PHE A 186 -2.15 8.13 -0.61
C PHE A 186 -3.29 8.94 0.00
N GLY A 187 -3.02 10.02 0.73
CA GLY A 187 -4.02 10.93 1.32
C GLY A 187 -5.01 11.48 0.31
N ALA A 188 -4.54 11.77 -0.92
CA ALA A 188 -5.36 12.18 -2.05
C ALA A 188 -6.12 11.02 -2.74
N ALA A 189 -5.99 9.79 -2.24
CA ALA A 189 -6.51 8.54 -2.83
C ALA A 189 -6.08 8.33 -4.31
N ILE A 190 -4.90 8.85 -4.67
CA ILE A 190 -4.27 8.66 -5.99
C ILE A 190 -3.64 7.27 -6.08
N ILE A 191 -3.01 6.83 -4.99
CA ILE A 191 -2.42 5.49 -4.84
C ILE A 191 -3.16 4.68 -3.78
N GLY A 192 -2.93 3.36 -3.79
CA GLY A 192 -3.53 2.42 -2.85
C GLY A 192 -4.70 1.63 -3.43
N ALA A 193 -5.07 0.59 -2.71
CA ALA A 193 -6.21 -0.25 -3.05
C ALA A 193 -7.49 0.42 -2.56
N ARG A 194 -8.46 0.60 -3.45
CA ARG A 194 -9.73 1.23 -3.10
C ARG A 194 -10.66 0.24 -2.41
N THR A 195 -11.34 0.71 -1.38
CA THR A 195 -12.37 -0.02 -0.62
C THR A 195 -13.78 0.45 -0.94
N GLU A 196 -13.90 1.51 -1.72
CA GLU A 196 -15.15 2.00 -2.30
C GLU A 196 -14.99 2.29 -3.80
N ALA A 197 -16.10 2.22 -4.54
CA ALA A 197 -16.13 2.65 -5.94
C ALA A 197 -15.78 4.14 -6.03
N ILE A 198 -15.17 4.56 -7.15
CA ILE A 198 -14.78 5.96 -7.36
C ILE A 198 -16.02 6.85 -7.30
N ASP A 199 -16.08 7.73 -6.29
CA ASP A 199 -16.92 8.92 -6.38
C ASP A 199 -16.32 9.86 -7.44
N ILE A 200 -16.91 9.85 -8.64
CA ILE A 200 -16.50 10.67 -9.78
C ILE A 200 -16.47 12.16 -9.40
N GLU A 201 -17.29 12.57 -8.42
CA GLU A 201 -17.38 13.95 -7.94
C GLU A 201 -16.07 14.40 -7.25
N SER A 202 -15.39 13.51 -6.53
CA SER A 202 -14.13 13.84 -5.84
C SER A 202 -12.97 14.02 -6.82
N TYR A 203 -12.92 13.20 -7.88
CA TYR A 203 -11.91 13.29 -8.94
C TYR A 203 -12.05 14.58 -9.75
N ARG A 204 -13.30 15.02 -9.99
CA ARG A 204 -13.58 16.32 -10.62
C ARG A 204 -13.06 17.48 -9.77
N LYS A 205 -13.26 17.45 -8.45
CA LYS A 205 -12.79 18.51 -7.56
C LYS A 205 -11.27 18.62 -7.52
N SER A 206 -10.54 17.50 -7.45
CA SER A 206 -9.06 17.51 -7.46
C SER A 206 -8.49 17.92 -8.83
N ALA A 207 -9.10 17.50 -9.93
CA ALA A 207 -8.62 17.86 -11.26
C ALA A 207 -8.89 19.33 -11.65
N ILE A 208 -9.96 19.92 -11.11
CA ILE A 208 -10.22 21.37 -11.22
C ILE A 208 -9.18 22.17 -10.42
N ALA A 209 -8.72 21.66 -9.27
CA ALA A 209 -7.66 22.30 -8.49
C ALA A 209 -6.28 22.25 -9.18
N GLU A 210 -6.01 21.24 -10.01
CA GLU A 210 -4.73 21.04 -10.71
C GLU A 210 -4.72 21.47 -12.19
N ASN A 211 -5.80 22.11 -12.69
CA ASN A 211 -5.92 22.52 -14.10
C ASN A 211 -5.76 21.35 -15.11
N ARG A 212 -6.13 20.13 -14.70
CA ARG A 212 -6.06 18.92 -15.53
C ARG A 212 -7.44 18.59 -16.09
N VAL A 213 -7.55 18.52 -17.41
CA VAL A 213 -8.82 18.21 -18.10
C VAL A 213 -9.22 16.76 -17.82
N VAL A 214 -10.30 16.56 -17.07
CA VAL A 214 -10.97 15.26 -16.95
C VAL A 214 -11.89 15.08 -18.15
N VAL A 215 -11.50 14.22 -19.08
CA VAL A 215 -12.38 13.79 -20.17
C VAL A 215 -13.40 12.82 -19.57
N ASN A 216 -14.62 13.31 -19.35
CA ASN A 216 -15.76 12.46 -18.98
C ASN A 216 -16.08 11.50 -20.14
N ALA A 217 -15.75 10.23 -19.99
CA ALA A 217 -16.37 9.15 -20.76
C ALA A 217 -17.55 8.59 -19.96
N VAL A 218 -18.58 9.42 -19.78
CA VAL A 218 -19.91 8.95 -19.37
C VAL A 218 -20.90 9.61 -20.31
N ARG A 219 -21.59 8.81 -21.13
CA ARG A 219 -22.93 9.17 -21.60
C ARG A 219 -23.72 7.98 -22.13
N GLN A 220 -24.85 7.80 -21.43
CA GLN A 220 -26.19 7.33 -21.85
C GLN A 220 -26.35 5.91 -22.36
#